data_AF-A0A2H6EDB8-F1
#
_entry.id   AF-A0A2H6EDB8-F1
#
_cell.length_a   1.000
_cell.length_b   1.000
_cell.length_c   1.000
_cell.angle_alpha   90.00
_cell.angle_beta   90.00
_cell.angle_gamma   90.00
#
_symmetry.space_group_name_H-M   'P 1'
#
loop_
_entity.id
_entity.type
_entity.pdbx_description
1 polymer ?
#
loop_
_entity_poly.entity_id
_entity_poly.type
_entity_poly.pdbx_seq_one_letter_code
_entity_poly.pdbx_strand_id
1 'polypeptide(L)'
;MSFSWIADDIDGIETIVNIYIALNDTVNASNIISLDGSVRTVILRTKDFTTQTPLMEILIEGQEGNIYPELLPGLVLDADNRFYVQVEDVSGAKSEFITLPDSGKTWYVKKPVGSFLVVDDYATNDNAADFYTAMFDSLGLTGQYDVFDIYNQELPFKNITFLETIKLFDFLFWYTDNYPSIDLASFSTQRYLTGGGKVAFSMQFPQFIDPVELSSFIPIITDSLDATGTLFSGTIVSSDTTDPAYPNLKTTSSVHRVKSFYLNPLAVNPIYYYPNGELKGFAGFTNTSATEFFIALPLDKCNGGEANVKTLLEKVFFEDFGMSQ
;
A
#
# COMPACT_ATOMS: atom_id res chain seq x y z
N MET A 1 -0.58 7.14 -10.69
CA MET A 1 0.71 6.78 -11.31
C MET A 1 1.58 8.02 -11.42
N SER A 2 2.89 7.89 -11.22
CA SER A 2 3.85 9.01 -11.22
C SER A 2 4.73 8.98 -12.47
N PHE A 3 4.89 10.12 -13.13
CA PHE A 3 5.72 10.28 -14.33
C PHE A 3 6.71 11.42 -14.15
N SER A 4 7.93 11.23 -14.66
CA SER A 4 8.91 12.32 -14.77
C SER A 4 9.62 12.26 -16.11
N TRP A 5 10.14 13.40 -16.53
CA TRP A 5 10.94 13.52 -17.74
C TRP A 5 12.07 14.52 -17.54
N ILE A 6 13.04 14.45 -18.44
CA ILE A 6 14.08 15.47 -18.59
C ILE A 6 13.74 16.26 -19.85
N ALA A 7 13.88 17.58 -19.77
CA ALA A 7 13.65 18.47 -20.87
C ALA A 7 14.78 19.50 -20.92
N ASP A 8 15.45 19.55 -22.06
CA ASP A 8 16.60 20.41 -22.33
C ASP A 8 16.36 21.14 -23.66
N ASP A 9 16.91 22.35 -23.75
CA ASP A 9 16.96 23.16 -24.96
C ASP A 9 18.41 23.65 -25.14
N ILE A 10 18.86 23.73 -26.38
CA ILE A 10 20.20 24.22 -26.73
C ILE A 10 20.38 25.69 -26.33
N ASP A 11 19.28 26.46 -26.29
CA ASP A 11 19.27 27.86 -25.91
C ASP A 11 19.11 28.08 -24.39
N GLY A 12 18.91 27.02 -23.61
CA GLY A 12 18.79 27.04 -22.14
C GLY A 12 17.46 26.49 -21.64
N ILE A 13 17.42 25.85 -20.46
CA ILE A 13 16.17 25.27 -19.94
C ILE A 13 15.06 26.31 -19.72
N GLU A 14 15.44 27.57 -19.52
CA GLU A 14 14.56 28.72 -19.38
C GLU A 14 13.81 29.11 -20.66
N THR A 15 14.24 28.62 -21.83
CA THR A 15 13.56 28.87 -23.10
C THR A 15 12.42 27.89 -23.36
N ILE A 16 12.28 26.83 -22.56
CA ILE A 16 11.14 25.92 -22.63
C ILE A 16 9.92 26.61 -22.01
N VAL A 17 8.88 26.84 -22.82
CA VAL A 17 7.68 27.57 -22.42
C VAL A 17 6.50 26.66 -22.11
N ASN A 18 6.38 25.51 -22.79
CA ASN A 18 5.30 24.55 -22.57
C ASN A 18 5.81 23.12 -22.50
N ILE A 19 5.14 22.33 -21.66
CA ILE A 19 5.21 20.87 -21.68
C ILE A 19 3.84 20.33 -22.10
N TYR A 20 3.79 19.60 -23.21
CA TYR A 20 2.59 18.94 -23.68
C TYR A 20 2.55 17.49 -23.21
N ILE A 21 1.43 17.09 -22.60
CA ILE A 21 1.22 15.70 -22.15
C ILE A 21 -0.05 15.11 -22.74
N ALA A 22 -0.04 13.80 -23.00
CA ALA A 22 -1.19 13.07 -23.53
C ALA A 22 -1.21 11.60 -23.05
N LEU A 23 -2.39 10.98 -23.02
CA LEU A 23 -2.55 9.54 -22.81
C LEU A 23 -3.09 8.88 -24.08
N ASN A 24 -2.39 7.84 -24.56
CA ASN A 24 -2.75 6.97 -25.68
C ASN A 24 -2.95 7.62 -27.06
N ASP A 25 -3.25 8.92 -27.15
CA ASP A 25 -3.59 9.63 -28.39
C ASP A 25 -2.90 11.00 -28.45
N THR A 26 -1.95 11.13 -29.38
CA THR A 26 -1.24 12.39 -29.68
C THR A 26 -1.72 13.04 -30.98
N VAL A 27 -2.74 12.48 -31.64
CA VAL A 27 -3.27 12.98 -32.92
C VAL A 27 -4.40 13.97 -32.69
N ASN A 28 -5.25 13.70 -31.70
CA ASN A 28 -6.31 14.63 -31.33
C ASN A 28 -5.80 15.74 -30.41
N ALA A 29 -5.75 16.97 -30.93
CA ALA A 29 -5.29 18.13 -30.17
C ALA A 29 -6.10 18.41 -28.90
N SER A 30 -7.38 17.99 -28.82
CA SER A 30 -8.18 18.14 -27.59
C SER A 30 -7.78 17.20 -26.46
N ASN A 31 -6.96 16.18 -26.75
CA ASN A 31 -6.47 15.21 -25.77
C ASN A 31 -5.07 15.56 -25.24
N ILE A 32 -4.49 16.67 -25.73
CA ILE A 32 -3.16 17.14 -25.35
C ILE A 32 -3.30 18.31 -24.40
N ILE A 33 -2.74 18.19 -23.20
CA ILE A 33 -2.77 19.22 -22.16
C ILE A 33 -1.45 19.98 -22.17
N SER A 34 -1.51 21.31 -22.11
CA SER A 34 -0.34 22.20 -22.06
C SER A 34 -0.05 22.63 -20.63
N LEU A 35 1.05 22.16 -20.06
CA LEU A 35 1.56 22.55 -18.77
C LEU A 35 2.64 23.64 -18.92
N ASP A 36 2.94 24.32 -17.82
CA ASP A 36 4.05 25.27 -17.76
C ASP A 36 5.39 24.59 -18.10
N GLY A 37 6.25 25.32 -18.83
CA GLY A 37 7.55 24.85 -19.31
C GLY A 37 8.51 24.38 -18.20
N SER A 38 8.27 24.73 -16.93
CA SER A 38 9.06 24.29 -15.78
C SER A 38 8.66 22.93 -15.20
N VAL A 39 7.50 22.37 -15.56
CA VAL A 39 7.02 21.10 -14.99
C VAL A 39 7.90 19.93 -15.44
N ARG A 40 8.31 19.08 -14.49
CA ARG A 40 9.14 17.89 -14.77
C ARG A 40 8.56 16.61 -14.21
N THR A 41 7.61 16.71 -13.28
CA THR A 41 6.96 15.55 -12.68
C THR A 41 5.45 15.78 -12.58
N VAL A 42 4.67 14.75 -12.87
CA VAL A 42 3.22 14.72 -12.59
C VAL A 42 2.79 13.42 -11.94
N ILE A 43 1.75 13.49 -11.12
CA ILE A 43 0.99 12.32 -10.70
C ILE A 43 -0.38 12.38 -11.37
N LEU A 44 -0.76 11.29 -12.02
CA LEU A 44 -2.10 11.08 -12.56
C LEU A 44 -2.91 10.20 -11.61
N ARG A 45 -4.12 10.65 -11.25
CA ARG A 45 -5.06 9.87 -10.44
C ARG A 45 -6.51 10.07 -10.89
N THR A 46 -7.37 9.13 -10.51
CA THR A 46 -8.81 9.25 -10.69
C THR A 46 -9.54 8.50 -9.58
N LYS A 47 -10.78 8.90 -9.32
CA LYS A 47 -11.73 8.18 -8.46
C LYS A 47 -12.93 7.65 -9.24
N ASP A 48 -12.97 7.91 -10.55
CA ASP A 48 -14.02 7.38 -11.41
C ASP A 48 -13.59 6.04 -11.98
N PHE A 49 -14.20 4.98 -11.47
CA PHE A 49 -14.06 3.61 -12.00
C PHE A 49 -15.37 3.14 -12.65
N THR A 50 -16.32 4.05 -12.89
CA THR A 50 -17.60 3.69 -13.52
C THR A 50 -17.50 3.60 -15.04
N THR A 51 -16.49 4.23 -15.63
CA THR A 51 -16.23 4.27 -17.07
C THR A 51 -14.94 3.53 -17.43
N GLN A 52 -14.81 3.07 -18.69
CA GLN A 52 -13.58 2.44 -19.17
C GLN A 52 -12.46 3.46 -19.41
N THR A 53 -12.83 4.72 -19.63
CA THR A 53 -11.91 5.79 -20.01
C THR A 53 -12.09 7.01 -19.09
N PRO A 54 -11.69 6.90 -17.82
CA PRO A 54 -11.87 7.98 -16.87
C PRO A 54 -10.98 9.17 -17.21
N LEU A 55 -11.43 10.34 -16.78
CA LEU A 55 -10.62 11.55 -16.79
C LEU A 55 -9.66 11.52 -15.60
N MET A 56 -8.44 12.01 -15.82
CA MET A 56 -7.36 11.98 -14.83
C MET A 56 -7.10 13.38 -14.27
N GLU A 57 -7.07 13.50 -12.95
CA GLU A 57 -6.48 14.67 -12.29
C GLU A 57 -4.97 14.66 -12.50
N ILE A 58 -4.38 15.85 -12.63
CA ILE A 58 -2.94 16.05 -12.85
C ILE A 58 -2.39 16.84 -11.67
N LEU A 59 -1.61 16.18 -10.81
CA LEU A 59 -0.93 16.84 -9.70
C LEU A 59 0.45 17.26 -10.17
N ILE A 60 0.71 18.57 -10.17
CA ILE A 60 1.98 19.16 -10.59
C ILE A 60 3.02 18.94 -9.48
N GLU A 61 4.17 18.36 -9.85
CA GLU A 61 5.23 17.94 -8.93
C GLU A 61 4.71 17.05 -7.77
N GLY A 62 3.60 16.35 -8.01
CA GLY A 62 2.98 15.44 -7.06
C GLY A 62 2.35 16.10 -5.83
N GLN A 63 2.05 17.40 -5.88
CA GLN A 63 1.52 18.14 -4.75
C GLN A 63 -0.02 18.15 -4.73
N GLU A 64 -0.62 17.70 -3.62
CA GLU A 64 -2.08 17.73 -3.38
C GLU A 64 -2.68 19.14 -3.46
N GLY A 65 -1.88 20.17 -3.16
CA GLY A 65 -2.29 21.57 -3.24
C GLY A 65 -2.11 22.21 -4.62
N ASN A 66 -1.54 21.49 -5.58
CA ASN A 66 -1.21 22.00 -6.92
C ASN A 66 -1.79 21.08 -8.00
N ILE A 67 -3.11 21.07 -8.10
CA ILE A 67 -3.86 20.30 -9.10
C ILE A 67 -4.07 21.17 -10.33
N TYR A 68 -3.68 20.68 -11.49
CA TYR A 68 -3.92 21.37 -12.76
C TYR A 68 -5.44 21.46 -13.02
N PRO A 69 -5.97 22.60 -13.50
CA PRO A 69 -7.41 22.79 -13.64
C PRO A 69 -8.08 21.87 -14.67
N GLU A 70 -7.35 21.48 -15.72
CA GLU A 70 -7.86 20.59 -16.76
C GLU A 70 -7.59 19.12 -16.41
N LEU A 71 -8.53 18.26 -16.77
CA LEU A 71 -8.39 16.82 -16.62
C LEU A 71 -7.81 16.21 -17.89
N LEU A 72 -6.93 15.23 -17.73
CA LEU A 72 -6.28 14.54 -18.85
C LEU A 72 -7.14 13.35 -19.30
N PRO A 73 -7.71 13.36 -20.52
CA PRO A 73 -8.44 12.23 -21.07
C PRO A 73 -7.49 11.18 -21.66
N GLY A 74 -8.06 10.04 -22.04
CA GLY A 74 -7.38 9.05 -22.89
C GLY A 74 -6.86 7.81 -22.17
N LEU A 75 -6.88 7.77 -20.83
CA LEU A 75 -6.63 6.53 -20.09
C LEU A 75 -7.65 5.46 -20.50
N VAL A 76 -7.22 4.20 -20.57
CA VAL A 76 -8.10 3.05 -20.74
C VAL A 76 -7.83 2.07 -19.59
N LEU A 77 -8.84 1.78 -18.77
CA LEU A 77 -8.75 0.75 -17.74
C LEU A 77 -8.65 -0.65 -18.37
N ASP A 78 -8.17 -1.63 -17.62
CA ASP A 78 -7.95 -3.02 -18.02
C ASP A 78 -7.22 -3.18 -19.37
N ALA A 79 -6.31 -2.24 -19.65
CA ALA A 79 -5.58 -2.17 -20.91
C ALA A 79 -4.15 -1.66 -20.69
N ASP A 80 -3.30 -1.92 -21.69
CA ASP A 80 -2.00 -1.28 -21.82
C ASP A 80 -2.18 0.19 -22.23
N ASN A 81 -1.47 1.07 -21.54
CA ASN A 81 -1.51 2.51 -21.74
C ASN A 81 -0.11 3.06 -22.08
N ARG A 82 -0.09 4.22 -22.73
CA ARG A 82 1.09 5.03 -23.01
C ARG A 82 0.85 6.46 -22.55
N PHE A 83 1.86 7.03 -21.89
CA PHE A 83 1.92 8.44 -21.56
C PHE A 83 2.92 9.11 -22.50
N TYR A 84 2.55 10.25 -23.05
CA TYR A 84 3.38 10.98 -24.01
C TYR A 84 3.76 12.35 -23.45
N VAL A 85 4.97 12.78 -23.77
CA VAL A 85 5.49 14.11 -23.41
C VAL A 85 6.15 14.74 -24.62
N GLN A 86 5.90 16.03 -24.84
CA GLN A 86 6.57 16.87 -25.84
C GLN A 86 6.88 18.22 -25.21
N VAL A 87 7.95 18.86 -25.64
CA VAL A 87 8.32 20.20 -25.16
C VAL A 87 8.26 21.21 -26.29
N GLU A 88 8.02 22.47 -25.94
CA GLU A 88 8.03 23.61 -26.86
C GLU A 88 8.87 24.75 -26.31
N ASP A 89 9.71 25.31 -27.17
CA ASP A 89 10.56 26.45 -26.85
C ASP A 89 9.82 27.80 -27.08
N VAL A 90 10.47 28.89 -26.68
CA VAL A 90 9.98 30.26 -26.87
C VAL A 90 9.83 30.67 -28.34
N SER A 91 10.46 29.94 -29.27
CA SER A 91 10.34 30.14 -30.72
C SER A 91 9.15 29.38 -31.34
N GLY A 92 8.49 28.51 -30.56
CA GLY A 92 7.40 27.62 -30.99
C GLY A 92 7.89 26.31 -31.61
N ALA A 93 9.18 26.00 -31.56
CA ALA A 93 9.73 24.73 -32.00
C ALA A 93 9.38 23.64 -30.99
N LYS A 94 8.94 22.48 -31.50
CA LYS A 94 8.50 21.34 -30.68
C LYS A 94 9.43 20.15 -30.85
N SER A 95 9.68 19.43 -29.77
CA SER A 95 10.31 18.11 -29.85
C SER A 95 9.38 17.09 -30.51
N GLU A 96 9.89 15.90 -30.83
CA GLU A 96 8.99 14.75 -31.01
C GLU A 96 8.35 14.38 -29.67
N PHE A 97 7.21 13.68 -29.72
CA PHE A 97 6.65 13.06 -28.52
C PHE A 97 7.53 11.88 -28.10
N ILE A 98 8.01 11.91 -26.87
CA ILE A 98 8.54 10.72 -26.21
C ILE A 98 7.38 9.92 -25.62
N THR A 99 7.58 8.61 -25.45
CA THR A 99 6.57 7.70 -24.89
C THR A 99 7.09 7.01 -23.64
N LEU A 100 6.22 6.95 -22.62
CA LEU A 100 6.43 6.27 -21.36
C LEU A 100 5.36 5.18 -21.17
N PRO A 101 5.74 3.97 -20.75
CA PRO A 101 7.12 3.52 -20.61
C PRO A 101 7.78 3.32 -21.99
N ASP A 102 9.11 3.38 -22.01
CA ASP A 102 9.96 3.26 -23.19
C ASP A 102 10.00 1.82 -23.75
N SER A 103 10.81 1.60 -24.79
CA SER A 103 10.85 0.33 -25.51
C SER A 103 11.17 -0.86 -24.58
N GLY A 104 10.31 -1.88 -24.62
CA GLY A 104 10.49 -3.13 -23.85
C GLY A 104 9.71 -3.19 -22.55
N LYS A 105 8.98 -2.13 -22.19
CA LYS A 105 8.11 -2.09 -21.01
C LYS A 105 6.65 -1.81 -21.40
N THR A 106 5.73 -2.26 -20.56
CA THR A 106 4.30 -2.00 -20.68
C THR A 106 3.79 -1.36 -19.40
N TRP A 107 2.73 -0.55 -19.52
CA TRP A 107 2.01 0.01 -18.40
C TRP A 107 0.56 -0.42 -18.50
N TYR A 108 0.22 -1.51 -17.81
CA TYR A 108 -1.14 -2.00 -17.73
C TYR A 108 -1.84 -1.37 -16.53
N VAL A 109 -3.04 -0.82 -16.74
CA VAL A 109 -3.83 -0.21 -15.66
C VAL A 109 -5.03 -1.09 -15.36
N LYS A 110 -4.98 -1.79 -14.22
CA LYS A 110 -6.13 -2.56 -13.74
C LYS A 110 -7.21 -1.64 -13.22
N LYS A 111 -8.47 -1.97 -13.53
CA LYS A 111 -9.63 -1.40 -12.83
C LYS A 111 -9.74 -2.05 -11.44
N PRO A 112 -9.86 -1.26 -10.35
CA PRO A 112 -10.14 -1.82 -9.03
C PRO A 112 -11.45 -2.61 -9.04
N VAL A 113 -11.45 -3.82 -8.49
CA VAL A 113 -12.64 -4.69 -8.44
C VAL A 113 -13.56 -4.33 -7.27
N GLY A 114 -13.00 -3.70 -6.23
CA GLY A 114 -13.72 -3.32 -5.01
C GLY A 114 -12.93 -2.30 -4.18
N SER A 115 -13.34 -2.11 -2.93
CA SER A 115 -12.70 -1.17 -2.00
C SER A 115 -11.68 -1.82 -1.06
N PHE A 116 -11.37 -3.11 -1.24
CA PHE A 116 -10.42 -3.85 -0.43
C PHE A 116 -9.16 -4.21 -1.24
N LEU A 117 -8.00 -3.91 -0.66
CA LEU A 117 -6.69 -4.24 -1.21
C LEU A 117 -5.92 -5.17 -0.27
N VAL A 118 -5.35 -6.22 -0.83
CA VAL A 118 -4.35 -7.07 -0.19
C VAL A 118 -2.98 -6.66 -0.73
N VAL A 119 -2.09 -6.21 0.15
CA VAL A 119 -0.68 -5.93 -0.17
C VAL A 119 0.15 -7.13 0.17
N ASP A 120 0.72 -7.73 -0.86
CA ASP A 120 1.66 -8.84 -0.79
C ASP A 120 3.09 -8.27 -0.77
N ASP A 121 3.67 -8.21 0.41
CA ASP A 121 5.04 -7.75 0.70
C ASP A 121 5.83 -8.90 1.32
N TYR A 122 5.76 -10.06 0.65
CA TYR A 122 6.25 -11.33 1.14
C TYR A 122 7.31 -11.89 0.18
N ALA A 123 8.56 -11.99 0.66
CA ALA A 123 9.68 -12.44 -0.18
C ALA A 123 9.78 -13.97 -0.31
N THR A 124 9.32 -14.70 0.70
CA THR A 124 9.50 -16.14 0.80
C THR A 124 8.54 -16.88 -0.14
N ASN A 125 9.06 -17.77 -0.96
CA ASN A 125 8.23 -18.62 -1.82
C ASN A 125 7.66 -19.81 -1.02
N ASP A 126 6.51 -19.58 -0.37
CA ASP A 126 5.69 -20.60 0.27
C ASP A 126 4.18 -20.36 -0.02
N ASN A 127 3.28 -21.01 0.73
CA ASN A 127 1.84 -20.95 0.47
C ASN A 127 1.13 -19.77 1.16
N ALA A 128 1.84 -18.72 1.59
CA ALA A 128 1.23 -17.57 2.27
C ALA A 128 0.16 -16.88 1.41
N ALA A 129 0.44 -16.59 0.14
CA ALA A 129 -0.53 -15.97 -0.77
C ALA A 129 -1.80 -16.83 -0.93
N ASP A 130 -1.63 -18.14 -1.19
CA ASP A 130 -2.74 -19.09 -1.29
C ASP A 130 -3.56 -19.17 0.02
N PHE A 131 -2.89 -19.10 1.17
CA PHE A 131 -3.54 -19.06 2.47
C PHE A 131 -4.45 -17.82 2.60
N TYR A 132 -3.94 -16.62 2.31
CA TYR A 132 -4.72 -15.40 2.42
C TYR A 132 -5.86 -15.35 1.39
N THR A 133 -5.63 -15.81 0.16
CA THR A 133 -6.71 -15.98 -0.82
C THR A 133 -7.81 -16.88 -0.28
N ALA A 134 -7.47 -18.06 0.25
CA ALA A 134 -8.45 -18.98 0.83
C ALA A 134 -9.17 -18.39 2.05
N MET A 135 -8.48 -17.59 2.88
CA MET A 135 -9.09 -16.89 4.00
C MET A 135 -10.12 -15.87 3.52
N PHE A 136 -9.77 -14.96 2.62
CA PHE A 136 -10.70 -13.95 2.13
C PHE A 136 -11.85 -14.55 1.31
N ASP A 137 -11.61 -15.61 0.56
CA ASP A 137 -12.68 -16.38 -0.09
C ASP A 137 -13.66 -16.98 0.92
N SER A 138 -13.15 -17.52 2.04
CA SER A 138 -13.99 -18.07 3.11
C SER A 138 -14.82 -17.01 3.86
N LEU A 139 -14.49 -15.73 3.68
CA LEU A 139 -15.22 -14.56 4.18
C LEU A 139 -16.23 -14.01 3.17
N GLY A 140 -16.38 -14.66 2.02
CA GLY A 140 -17.29 -14.23 0.95
C GLY A 140 -16.69 -13.15 0.03
N LEU A 141 -15.40 -12.85 0.13
CA LEU A 141 -14.75 -11.79 -0.66
C LEU A 141 -14.18 -12.30 -2.00
N THR A 142 -14.60 -13.48 -2.47
CA THR A 142 -14.13 -14.03 -3.75
C THR A 142 -14.39 -13.07 -4.91
N GLY A 143 -13.32 -12.60 -5.54
CA GLY A 143 -13.38 -11.64 -6.64
C GLY A 143 -13.78 -10.22 -6.22
N GLN A 144 -13.76 -9.90 -4.93
CA GLN A 144 -14.17 -8.60 -4.37
C GLN A 144 -12.98 -7.75 -3.86
N TYR A 145 -11.75 -8.21 -4.07
CA TYR A 145 -10.53 -7.51 -3.66
C TYR A 145 -9.45 -7.62 -4.71
N ASP A 146 -8.54 -6.64 -4.69
CA ASP A 146 -7.34 -6.64 -5.50
C ASP A 146 -6.14 -7.14 -4.69
N VAL A 147 -5.16 -7.72 -5.38
CA VAL A 147 -3.87 -8.09 -4.81
C VAL A 147 -2.78 -7.24 -5.45
N PHE A 148 -1.98 -6.59 -4.62
CA PHE A 148 -0.82 -5.81 -5.04
C PHE A 148 0.46 -6.40 -4.45
N ASP A 149 1.15 -7.16 -5.29
CA ASP A 149 2.46 -7.73 -5.02
C ASP A 149 3.53 -6.65 -5.18
N ILE A 150 3.90 -6.02 -4.05
CA ILE A 150 4.92 -4.96 -4.02
C ILE A 150 6.33 -5.51 -3.87
N TYR A 151 6.46 -6.83 -3.65
CA TYR A 151 7.75 -7.49 -3.60
C TYR A 151 8.31 -7.72 -5.01
N ASN A 152 7.49 -8.23 -5.93
CA ASN A 152 7.90 -8.52 -7.30
C ASN A 152 7.64 -7.36 -8.27
N GLN A 153 6.85 -6.35 -7.90
CA GLN A 153 6.57 -5.19 -8.76
C GLN A 153 7.38 -3.96 -8.35
N GLU A 154 8.32 -3.57 -9.21
CA GLU A 154 9.10 -2.33 -9.05
C GLU A 154 8.25 -1.12 -9.47
N LEU A 155 7.93 -0.26 -8.51
CA LEU A 155 7.13 0.94 -8.77
C LEU A 155 8.02 2.16 -9.06
N PRO A 156 7.76 2.92 -10.15
CA PRO A 156 8.38 4.23 -10.31
C PRO A 156 7.94 5.13 -9.16
N PHE A 157 8.87 5.85 -8.54
CA PHE A 157 8.58 6.70 -7.38
C PHE A 157 7.85 5.93 -6.27
N LYS A 158 8.38 4.75 -5.89
CA LYS A 158 7.74 3.74 -5.02
C LYS A 158 6.84 4.33 -3.93
N ASN A 159 7.37 5.19 -3.06
CA ASN A 159 6.63 5.76 -1.94
C ASN A 159 5.36 6.52 -2.34
N ILE A 160 5.47 7.38 -3.35
CA ILE A 160 4.37 8.22 -3.82
C ILE A 160 3.36 7.39 -4.61
N THR A 161 3.85 6.57 -5.53
CA THR A 161 2.98 5.72 -6.36
C THR A 161 2.22 4.72 -5.50
N PHE A 162 2.87 4.12 -4.50
CA PHE A 162 2.21 3.23 -3.54
C PHE A 162 1.15 3.98 -2.72
N LEU A 163 1.46 5.13 -2.14
CA LEU A 163 0.50 5.92 -1.36
C LEU A 163 -0.75 6.28 -2.18
N GLU A 164 -0.57 6.75 -3.41
CA GLU A 164 -1.71 7.08 -4.28
C GLU A 164 -2.48 5.83 -4.73
N THR A 165 -1.83 4.66 -4.79
CA THR A 165 -2.48 3.40 -5.12
C THR A 165 -3.34 2.91 -3.95
N ILE A 166 -2.82 2.88 -2.72
CA ILE A 166 -3.59 2.43 -1.56
C ILE A 166 -4.78 3.36 -1.24
N LYS A 167 -4.65 4.66 -1.55
CA LYS A 167 -5.75 5.65 -1.42
C LYS A 167 -6.96 5.35 -2.32
N LEU A 168 -6.84 4.46 -3.31
CA LEU A 168 -7.97 4.01 -4.12
C LEU A 168 -8.91 3.06 -3.35
N PHE A 169 -8.47 2.53 -2.22
CA PHE A 169 -9.15 1.50 -1.44
C PHE A 169 -9.48 1.99 -0.03
N ASP A 170 -10.64 1.60 0.49
CA ASP A 170 -11.09 1.94 1.83
C ASP A 170 -10.43 1.04 2.90
N PHE A 171 -10.06 -0.18 2.51
CA PHE A 171 -9.52 -1.21 3.39
C PHE A 171 -8.24 -1.81 2.84
N LEU A 172 -7.28 -2.06 3.73
CA LEU A 172 -5.98 -2.62 3.43
C LEU A 172 -5.67 -3.82 4.34
N PHE A 173 -5.22 -4.92 3.74
CA PHE A 173 -4.54 -5.99 4.46
C PHE A 173 -3.10 -6.06 3.96
N TRP A 174 -2.12 -5.83 4.82
CA TRP A 174 -0.70 -5.87 4.46
C TRP A 174 -0.01 -6.97 5.26
N TYR A 175 0.44 -8.00 4.56
CA TYR A 175 1.20 -9.09 5.16
C TYR A 175 2.64 -9.13 4.67
N THR A 176 3.55 -9.55 5.55
CA THR A 176 4.98 -9.63 5.26
C THR A 176 5.62 -10.89 5.82
N ASP A 177 6.78 -11.24 5.29
CA ASP A 177 7.72 -12.15 5.93
C ASP A 177 8.83 -11.36 6.64
N ASN A 178 10.02 -11.97 6.82
CA ASN A 178 11.16 -11.32 7.45
C ASN A 178 11.83 -10.22 6.59
N TYR A 179 11.27 -9.87 5.43
CA TYR A 179 11.73 -8.81 4.53
C TYR A 179 10.67 -7.71 4.27
N PRO A 180 10.06 -7.11 5.32
CA PRO A 180 9.05 -6.08 5.17
C PRO A 180 9.59 -4.79 4.54
N SER A 181 8.76 -4.12 3.75
CA SER A 181 8.99 -2.75 3.25
C SER A 181 8.67 -1.71 4.35
N ILE A 182 9.51 -1.65 5.39
CA ILE A 182 9.31 -0.80 6.59
C ILE A 182 9.32 0.70 6.25
N ASP A 183 10.20 1.11 5.34
CA ASP A 183 10.29 2.48 4.85
C ASP A 183 8.98 2.93 4.20
N LEU A 184 8.36 2.02 3.44
CA LEU A 184 7.08 2.25 2.77
C LEU A 184 5.94 2.35 3.78
N ALA A 185 5.88 1.45 4.78
CA ALA A 185 4.91 1.52 5.86
C ALA A 185 5.04 2.83 6.65
N SER A 186 6.27 3.19 7.03
CA SER A 186 6.64 4.44 7.70
C SER A 186 6.18 5.69 6.91
N PHE A 187 6.31 5.64 5.59
CA PHE A 187 5.89 6.73 4.72
C PHE A 187 4.36 6.82 4.55
N SER A 188 3.66 5.69 4.46
CA SER A 188 2.29 5.66 3.94
C SER A 188 1.20 5.56 5.01
N THR A 189 1.43 4.83 6.12
CA THR A 189 0.38 4.43 7.06
C THR A 189 -0.42 5.61 7.62
N GLN A 190 0.24 6.60 8.22
CA GLN A 190 -0.47 7.74 8.82
C GLN A 190 -1.17 8.62 7.78
N ARG A 191 -0.61 8.72 6.57
CA ARG A 191 -1.23 9.46 5.46
C ARG A 191 -2.47 8.75 4.94
N TYR A 192 -2.45 7.43 4.89
CA TYR A 192 -3.60 6.60 4.52
C TYR A 192 -4.71 6.68 5.57
N LEU A 193 -4.37 6.49 6.85
CA LEU A 193 -5.32 6.60 7.98
C LEU A 193 -5.97 8.00 8.06
N THR A 194 -5.18 9.07 7.90
CA THR A 194 -5.71 10.44 7.90
C THR A 194 -6.64 10.70 6.70
N GLY A 195 -6.44 9.98 5.59
CA GLY A 195 -7.33 9.99 4.42
C GLY A 195 -8.63 9.22 4.61
N GLY A 196 -8.84 8.56 5.76
CA GLY A 196 -10.02 7.76 6.07
C GLY A 196 -9.88 6.26 5.77
N GLY A 197 -8.72 5.83 5.26
CA GLY A 197 -8.41 4.43 5.04
C GLY A 197 -8.27 3.63 6.33
N LYS A 198 -8.42 2.31 6.25
CA LYS A 198 -8.27 1.39 7.39
C LYS A 198 -7.31 0.26 7.03
N VAL A 199 -6.38 -0.07 7.93
CA VAL A 199 -5.30 -1.04 7.63
C VAL A 199 -5.13 -2.09 8.71
N ALA A 200 -5.05 -3.34 8.28
CA ALA A 200 -4.67 -4.48 9.10
C ALA A 200 -3.30 -5.01 8.67
N PHE A 201 -2.36 -5.06 9.61
CA PHE A 201 -1.00 -5.54 9.40
C PHE A 201 -0.81 -6.94 9.99
N SER A 202 -0.22 -7.84 9.21
CA SER A 202 0.32 -9.13 9.66
C SER A 202 1.80 -9.20 9.30
N MET A 203 2.66 -8.72 10.21
CA MET A 203 4.06 -8.45 9.86
C MET A 203 5.03 -9.35 10.61
N GLN A 204 6.03 -9.84 9.88
CA GLN A 204 7.29 -10.29 10.45
C GLN A 204 8.37 -9.24 10.22
N PHE A 205 9.46 -9.34 10.99
CA PHE A 205 10.55 -8.37 10.95
C PHE A 205 11.91 -9.03 10.70
N PRO A 206 12.89 -8.26 10.18
CA PRO A 206 14.26 -8.72 10.08
C PRO A 206 14.88 -8.96 11.46
N GLN A 207 16.10 -9.53 11.46
CA GLN A 207 16.84 -9.78 12.70
C GLN A 207 17.11 -8.47 13.45
N PHE A 208 17.51 -7.43 12.71
CA PHE A 208 17.80 -6.10 13.21
C PHE A 208 16.81 -5.14 12.56
N ILE A 209 16.18 -4.30 13.38
CA ILE A 209 15.25 -3.27 12.97
C ILE A 209 15.53 -2.04 13.81
N ASP A 210 15.43 -0.86 13.22
CA ASP A 210 15.51 0.39 13.97
C ASP A 210 14.17 0.62 14.68
N PRO A 211 14.14 0.64 16.03
CA PRO A 211 12.91 0.89 16.76
C PRO A 211 12.32 2.29 16.49
N VAL A 212 13.15 3.26 16.08
CA VAL A 212 12.68 4.61 15.70
C VAL A 212 11.87 4.54 14.42
N GLU A 213 12.38 3.85 13.40
CA GLU A 213 11.67 3.62 12.14
C GLU A 213 10.36 2.86 12.38
N LEU A 214 10.40 1.79 13.18
CA LEU A 214 9.22 1.03 13.57
C LEU A 214 8.17 1.90 14.29
N SER A 215 8.63 2.79 15.18
CA SER A 215 7.75 3.69 15.93
C SER A 215 7.09 4.78 15.09
N SER A 216 7.49 4.94 13.82
CA SER A 216 6.94 5.95 12.91
C SER A 216 5.56 5.57 12.34
N PHE A 217 5.25 4.27 12.28
CA PHE A 217 3.95 3.77 11.86
C PHE A 217 3.26 2.88 12.91
N ILE A 218 3.99 2.38 13.91
CA ILE A 218 3.44 1.58 15.00
C ILE A 218 3.64 2.31 16.33
N PRO A 219 2.60 2.62 17.11
CA PRO A 219 2.70 3.38 18.37
C PRO A 219 3.24 2.55 19.55
N ILE A 220 4.49 2.10 19.44
CA ILE A 220 5.24 1.35 20.46
C ILE A 220 6.04 2.28 21.38
N ILE A 221 6.44 1.77 22.55
CA ILE A 221 7.50 2.37 23.34
C ILE A 221 8.84 1.95 22.70
N THR A 222 9.59 2.90 22.15
CA THR A 222 10.78 2.65 21.32
C THR A 222 11.81 1.70 21.96
N ASP A 223 12.06 1.82 23.27
CA ASP A 223 13.06 0.99 23.98
C ASP A 223 12.50 -0.34 24.53
N SER A 224 11.31 -0.77 24.09
CA SER A 224 10.61 -1.94 24.65
C SER A 224 10.68 -3.22 23.81
N LEU A 225 11.41 -3.19 22.69
CA LEU A 225 11.49 -4.31 21.77
C LEU A 225 12.05 -5.55 22.48
N ASP A 226 11.25 -6.62 22.52
CA ASP A 226 11.69 -7.96 22.91
C ASP A 226 11.67 -8.88 21.68
N ALA A 227 12.56 -9.87 21.67
CA ALA A 227 12.80 -10.68 20.49
C ALA A 227 13.21 -12.11 20.83
N THR A 228 12.69 -13.05 20.04
CA THR A 228 13.12 -14.45 20.08
C THR A 228 13.50 -14.93 18.69
N GLY A 229 14.50 -15.80 18.63
CA GLY A 229 14.95 -16.37 17.35
C GLY A 229 13.87 -17.25 16.71
N THR A 230 13.08 -17.97 17.52
CA THR A 230 12.06 -18.89 17.03
C THR A 230 10.93 -19.06 18.05
N LEU A 231 9.69 -18.95 17.59
CA LEU A 231 8.54 -19.56 18.24
C LEU A 231 8.27 -20.92 17.61
N PHE A 232 8.00 -21.92 18.44
CA PHE A 232 7.74 -23.28 17.95
C PHE A 232 6.28 -23.42 17.50
N SER A 233 6.00 -24.45 16.70
CA SER A 233 4.62 -24.84 16.39
C SER A 233 3.86 -25.16 17.69
N GLY A 234 2.59 -24.78 17.75
CA GLY A 234 1.74 -24.96 18.91
C GLY A 234 1.84 -23.88 19.99
N THR A 235 2.71 -22.87 19.84
CA THR A 235 2.76 -21.69 20.71
C THR A 235 1.42 -20.96 20.68
N ILE A 236 0.89 -20.64 21.86
CA ILE A 236 -0.37 -19.89 22.02
C ILE A 236 -0.05 -18.40 21.97
N VAL A 237 -0.88 -17.64 21.27
CA VAL A 237 -0.87 -16.18 21.28
C VAL A 237 -2.26 -15.76 21.72
N SER A 238 -2.36 -15.31 22.96
CA SER A 238 -3.65 -15.06 23.59
C SER A 238 -4.17 -13.68 23.27
N SER A 239 -5.48 -13.59 23.05
CA SER A 239 -6.16 -12.31 23.03
C SER A 239 -6.31 -11.76 24.46
N ASP A 240 -6.23 -10.44 24.60
CA ASP A 240 -6.49 -9.74 25.84
C ASP A 240 -7.95 -9.98 26.23
N THR A 241 -8.16 -10.44 27.46
CA THR A 241 -9.47 -10.81 28.00
C THR A 241 -10.45 -9.64 28.10
N THR A 242 -9.98 -8.40 27.91
CA THR A 242 -10.80 -7.20 27.94
C THR A 242 -11.66 -7.00 26.69
N ASP A 243 -11.32 -7.66 25.58
CA ASP A 243 -12.16 -7.75 24.39
C ASP A 243 -12.28 -9.22 23.93
N PRO A 244 -13.26 -9.99 24.46
CA PRO A 244 -13.38 -11.41 24.21
C PRO A 244 -13.78 -11.75 22.77
N ALA A 245 -14.08 -10.75 21.92
CA ALA A 245 -14.41 -10.96 20.52
C ALA A 245 -13.17 -11.28 19.67
N TYR A 246 -11.97 -10.89 20.12
CA TYR A 246 -10.72 -11.33 19.49
C TYR A 246 -10.39 -12.77 19.89
N PRO A 247 -10.15 -13.69 18.94
CA PRO A 247 -9.89 -15.08 19.27
C PRO A 247 -8.42 -15.30 19.64
N ASN A 248 -8.16 -16.30 20.49
CA ASN A 248 -6.81 -16.81 20.71
C ASN A 248 -6.26 -17.42 19.42
N LEU A 249 -4.99 -17.19 19.12
CA LEU A 249 -4.27 -17.79 18.00
C LEU A 249 -3.30 -18.87 18.48
N LYS A 250 -2.87 -19.72 17.55
CA LYS A 250 -1.86 -20.73 17.82
C LYS A 250 -0.99 -20.94 16.59
N THR A 251 0.32 -21.02 16.77
CA THR A 251 1.23 -21.23 15.64
C THR A 251 1.02 -22.63 15.00
N THR A 252 0.92 -22.70 13.68
CA THR A 252 0.85 -23.97 12.91
C THR A 252 2.24 -24.53 12.65
N SER A 253 3.21 -23.66 12.41
CA SER A 253 4.62 -23.98 12.17
C SER A 253 5.52 -23.14 13.06
N SER A 254 6.83 -23.42 13.01
CA SER A 254 7.80 -22.49 13.61
C SER A 254 7.76 -21.14 12.92
N VAL A 255 7.88 -20.07 13.71
CA VAL A 255 7.96 -18.68 13.24
C VAL A 255 9.29 -18.09 13.68
N HIS A 256 10.03 -17.48 12.77
CA HIS A 256 11.38 -16.98 13.04
C HIS A 256 11.41 -15.47 13.25
N ARG A 257 12.39 -15.03 14.06
CA ARG A 257 12.71 -13.62 14.35
C ARG A 257 11.54 -12.81 14.91
N VAL A 258 10.71 -13.47 15.71
CA VAL A 258 9.49 -12.88 16.28
C VAL A 258 9.83 -11.76 17.24
N LYS A 259 9.00 -10.71 17.20
CA LYS A 259 9.14 -9.50 18.01
C LYS A 259 7.88 -9.27 18.84
N SER A 260 8.05 -8.54 19.93
CA SER A 260 6.98 -7.97 20.74
C SER A 260 7.44 -6.66 21.35
N PHE A 261 6.49 -5.88 21.86
CA PHE A 261 6.77 -4.53 22.34
C PHE A 261 5.79 -4.14 23.44
N TYR A 262 6.18 -3.19 24.29
CA TYR A 262 5.22 -2.42 25.05
C TYR A 262 4.63 -1.32 24.17
N LEU A 263 3.35 -1.08 24.35
CA LEU A 263 2.57 -0.18 23.52
C LEU A 263 2.33 1.15 24.24
N ASN A 264 2.16 2.24 23.50
CA ASN A 264 1.75 3.50 24.10
C ASN A 264 0.24 3.41 24.49
N PRO A 265 -0.09 3.37 25.79
CA PRO A 265 -1.47 3.13 26.24
C PRO A 265 -2.43 4.28 25.92
N LEU A 266 -1.91 5.44 25.51
CA LEU A 266 -2.74 6.57 25.06
C LEU A 266 -3.12 6.48 23.58
N ALA A 267 -2.44 5.63 22.80
CA ALA A 267 -2.59 5.54 21.36
C ALA A 267 -3.35 4.28 20.92
N VAL A 268 -3.19 3.17 21.66
CA VAL A 268 -3.69 1.85 21.24
C VAL A 268 -4.23 1.02 22.38
N ASN A 269 -5.09 0.08 22.02
CA ASN A 269 -5.60 -0.97 22.86
C ASN A 269 -4.80 -2.26 22.57
N PRO A 270 -4.04 -2.79 23.54
CA PRO A 270 -3.35 -4.07 23.37
C PRO A 270 -4.35 -5.20 23.11
N ILE A 271 -4.02 -6.10 22.18
CA ILE A 271 -4.88 -7.23 21.81
C ILE A 271 -4.17 -8.55 22.01
N TYR A 272 -2.92 -8.72 21.54
CA TYR A 272 -2.27 -10.03 21.54
C TYR A 272 -1.04 -10.05 22.44
N TYR A 273 -0.86 -11.12 23.21
CA TYR A 273 0.32 -11.35 24.05
C TYR A 273 0.69 -12.84 24.14
N TYR A 274 1.83 -13.14 24.75
CA TYR A 274 2.36 -14.50 24.91
C TYR A 274 2.12 -14.99 26.35
N PRO A 275 1.09 -15.84 26.59
CA PRO A 275 0.64 -16.16 27.95
C PRO A 275 1.62 -17.02 28.75
N ASN A 276 2.55 -17.72 28.09
CA ASN A 276 3.56 -18.54 28.79
C ASN A 276 4.91 -17.83 28.93
N GLY A 277 4.98 -16.54 28.59
CA GLY A 277 6.19 -15.74 28.71
C GLY A 277 7.24 -16.07 27.65
N GLU A 278 6.83 -16.53 26.47
CA GLU A 278 7.72 -16.71 25.30
C GLU A 278 8.43 -15.40 24.94
N LEU A 279 7.73 -14.27 25.14
CA LEU A 279 8.18 -12.91 24.91
C LEU A 279 7.47 -11.95 25.88
N LYS A 280 8.10 -10.82 26.22
CA LYS A 280 7.51 -9.76 27.04
C LYS A 280 6.69 -8.78 26.20
N GLY A 281 5.70 -8.14 26.81
CA GLY A 281 4.86 -7.16 26.13
C GLY A 281 3.81 -7.80 25.23
N PHE A 282 3.49 -7.10 24.14
CA PHE A 282 2.38 -7.44 23.25
C PHE A 282 2.87 -7.77 21.85
N ALA A 283 2.18 -8.71 21.22
CA ALA A 283 2.34 -9.11 19.83
C ALA A 283 1.41 -8.32 18.89
N GLY A 284 0.34 -7.69 19.38
CA GLY A 284 -0.61 -7.00 18.53
C GLY A 284 -1.56 -6.07 19.27
N PHE A 285 -2.20 -5.18 18.53
CA PHE A 285 -3.07 -4.14 19.05
C PHE A 285 -4.08 -3.65 18.00
N THR A 286 -5.03 -2.83 18.46
CA THR A 286 -5.85 -1.96 17.61
C THR A 286 -5.71 -0.51 18.08
N ASN A 287 -5.83 0.47 17.17
CA ASN A 287 -5.85 1.87 17.59
C ASN A 287 -7.20 2.23 18.26
N THR A 288 -7.23 3.38 18.93
CA THR A 288 -8.44 3.81 19.68
C THR A 288 -9.66 4.08 18.79
N SER A 289 -9.45 4.28 17.49
CA SER A 289 -10.51 4.52 16.50
C SER A 289 -10.93 3.25 15.75
N ALA A 290 -10.34 2.09 16.07
CA ALA A 290 -10.54 0.83 15.37
C ALA A 290 -10.36 0.94 13.84
N THR A 291 -9.39 1.75 13.38
CA THR A 291 -9.03 1.91 11.96
C THR A 291 -7.67 1.29 11.61
N GLU A 292 -6.93 0.85 12.62
CA GLU A 292 -5.65 0.18 12.47
C GLU A 292 -5.64 -1.07 13.36
N PHE A 293 -5.34 -2.22 12.76
CA PHE A 293 -5.03 -3.45 13.46
C PHE A 293 -3.60 -3.84 13.13
N PHE A 294 -2.86 -4.33 14.12
CA PHE A 294 -1.50 -4.78 13.92
C PHE A 294 -1.22 -6.07 14.69
N ILE A 295 -0.54 -7.02 14.05
CA ILE A 295 0.08 -8.16 14.72
C ILE A 295 1.49 -8.42 14.17
N ALA A 296 2.46 -8.56 15.07
CA ALA A 296 3.87 -8.89 14.82
C ALA A 296 4.10 -10.38 14.51
N LEU A 297 3.14 -10.99 13.82
CA LEU A 297 3.14 -12.40 13.47
C LEU A 297 2.58 -12.59 12.05
N PRO A 298 3.10 -13.60 11.32
CA PRO A 298 2.57 -14.02 10.04
C PRO A 298 1.32 -14.88 10.28
N LEU A 299 0.14 -14.39 9.92
CA LEU A 299 -1.12 -15.05 10.23
C LEU A 299 -1.28 -16.40 9.51
N ASP A 300 -0.66 -16.59 8.35
CA ASP A 300 -0.54 -17.88 7.65
C ASP A 300 0.11 -18.97 8.51
N LYS A 301 0.97 -18.58 9.45
CA LYS A 301 1.63 -19.49 10.41
C LYS A 301 0.99 -19.47 11.79
N CYS A 302 -0.13 -18.78 11.97
CA CYS A 302 -0.86 -18.63 13.25
C CYS A 302 -2.28 -19.23 13.23
N ASN A 303 -2.60 -20.06 12.23
CA ASN A 303 -3.91 -20.71 12.09
C ASN A 303 -4.01 -22.11 12.71
N GLY A 304 -3.33 -22.35 13.82
CA GLY A 304 -3.30 -23.64 14.52
C GLY A 304 -4.44 -23.79 15.52
N GLY A 305 -4.54 -24.95 16.16
CA GLY A 305 -5.60 -25.21 17.13
C GLY A 305 -6.99 -25.18 16.50
N GLU A 306 -7.82 -24.22 16.90
CA GLU A 306 -9.19 -24.05 16.38
C GLU A 306 -9.25 -23.33 15.02
N ALA A 307 -8.10 -22.96 14.45
CA ALA A 307 -7.99 -22.27 13.15
C ALA A 307 -8.73 -20.92 13.12
N ASN A 308 -8.43 -20.10 14.13
CA ASN A 308 -9.15 -18.87 14.43
C ASN A 308 -8.78 -17.64 13.56
N VAL A 309 -7.90 -17.78 12.55
CA VAL A 309 -7.53 -16.64 11.70
C VAL A 309 -8.73 -16.11 10.92
N LYS A 310 -9.63 -16.98 10.46
CA LYS A 310 -10.89 -16.55 9.84
C LYS A 310 -11.68 -15.64 10.78
N THR A 311 -11.92 -16.08 12.01
CA THR A 311 -12.67 -15.30 13.02
C THR A 311 -11.98 -13.99 13.36
N LEU A 312 -10.64 -13.97 13.41
CA LEU A 312 -9.89 -12.72 13.58
C LEU A 312 -10.14 -11.76 12.41
N LEU A 313 -10.05 -12.23 11.16
CA LEU A 313 -10.28 -11.39 10.00
C LEU A 313 -11.75 -10.93 9.91
N GLU A 314 -12.71 -11.75 10.35
CA GLU A 314 -14.13 -11.35 10.53
C GLU A 314 -14.24 -10.16 11.49
N LYS A 315 -13.65 -10.29 12.68
CA LYS A 315 -13.63 -9.25 13.71
C LYS A 315 -13.02 -7.94 13.19
N VAL A 316 -11.84 -8.02 12.57
CA VAL A 316 -11.09 -6.84 12.12
C VAL A 316 -11.79 -6.14 10.96
N PHE A 317 -12.15 -6.87 9.89
CA PHE A 317 -12.65 -6.21 8.68
C PHE A 317 -14.13 -5.85 8.76
N PHE A 318 -14.98 -6.68 9.34
CA PHE A 318 -16.42 -6.46 9.31
C PHE A 318 -16.93 -5.74 10.55
N GLU A 319 -16.40 -6.06 11.74
CA GLU A 319 -16.87 -5.42 12.99
C GLU A 319 -16.12 -4.13 13.30
N ASP A 320 -14.77 -4.15 13.26
CA ASP A 320 -13.97 -2.96 13.59
C ASP A 320 -13.92 -1.97 12.42
N PHE A 321 -13.57 -2.46 11.23
CA PHE A 321 -13.40 -1.59 10.08
C PHE A 321 -14.74 -1.24 9.41
N GLY A 322 -15.79 -2.03 9.65
CA GLY A 322 -17.12 -1.80 9.09
C GLY A 322 -17.21 -2.08 7.59
N MET A 323 -16.43 -3.03 7.07
CA MET A 323 -16.56 -3.52 5.70
C MET A 323 -17.92 -4.20 5.51
N SER A 324 -18.64 -3.85 4.44
CA SER A 324 -19.87 -4.53 4.05
C SER A 324 -19.56 -5.78 3.23
N GLN A 325 -20.36 -6.85 3.44
CA GLN A 325 -20.38 -8.04 2.60
C GLN A 325 -21.06 -7.79 1.24
#